data_AF-A0A8X6Q931-F1
#
_entry.id   AF-A0A8X6Q931-F1
#
_cell.length_a   1.000
_cell.length_b   1.000
_cell.length_c   1.000
_cell.angle_alpha   90.00
_cell.angle_beta   90.00
_cell.angle_gamma   90.00
#
_symmetry.space_group_name_H-M   'P 1'
#
loop_
_entity.id
_entity.type
_entity.pdbx_description
1 polymer ?
#
loop_
_entity_poly.entity_id
_entity_poly.type
_entity_poly.pdbx_seq_one_letter_code
_entity_poly.pdbx_strand_id
1 'polypeptide(L)'
;MPILVMPLLPERKLKVLQKLLIRVSNDSMRNAVEETDKNNNSYRYITAAIDGSWQKSGHTSLNGVVSTTCLETGKVLGFECLSKYCFKCKNRSNKDHKCEKHFEGFSEERNRMVL
;
A
#
# COMPACT_ATOMS: atom_id res chain seq x y z
N MET A 1 20.47 18.89 8.18
CA MET A 1 19.35 18.29 8.93
C MET A 1 19.49 16.78 8.86
N PRO A 2 19.61 16.05 9.99
CA PRO A 2 19.71 14.61 9.93
C PRO A 2 18.34 14.05 9.55
N ILE A 3 18.24 13.47 8.36
CA ILE A 3 17.10 12.65 7.97
C ILE A 3 17.04 11.51 8.98
N LEU A 4 16.02 11.52 9.84
CA LEU A 4 15.69 10.39 10.71
C LEU A 4 15.62 9.16 9.82
N VAL A 5 16.66 8.32 9.90
CA VAL A 5 16.68 7.00 9.27
C VAL A 5 15.61 6.21 10.02
N MET A 6 14.37 6.26 9.53
CA MET A 6 13.32 5.39 10.04
C MET A 6 13.87 3.97 9.92
N PRO A 7 14.07 3.28 11.06
CA PRO A 7 14.59 1.93 11.01
C PRO A 7 13.67 1.12 10.11
N LEU A 8 14.25 0.32 9.21
CA LEU A 8 13.52 -0.72 8.48
C LEU A 8 12.57 -1.37 9.48
N LEU A 9 11.26 -1.19 9.28
CA LEU A 9 10.29 -1.76 10.20
C LEU A 9 10.57 -3.27 10.20
N PRO A 10 10.95 -3.87 11.34
CA PRO A 10 11.24 -5.30 11.36
C PRO A 10 10.04 -6.04 10.80
N GLU A 11 10.24 -7.03 9.92
CA GLU A 11 9.17 -7.73 9.16
C GLU A 11 7.97 -8.15 10.04
N ARG A 12 8.21 -8.45 11.33
CA ARG A 12 7.18 -8.74 12.33
C ARG A 12 6.20 -7.59 12.60
N LYS A 13 6.67 -6.34 12.63
CA LYS A 13 5.82 -5.15 12.81
C LYS A 13 4.98 -4.85 11.58
N LEU A 14 5.50 -5.16 10.38
CA LEU A 14 4.78 -4.93 9.12
C LEU A 14 3.53 -5.82 9.01
N LYS A 15 3.61 -7.09 9.42
CA LYS A 15 2.46 -8.00 9.40
C LYS A 15 1.34 -7.59 10.36
N VAL A 16 1.69 -7.09 11.54
CA VAL A 16 0.69 -6.58 12.51
C VAL A 16 0.04 -5.32 11.96
N LEU A 17 0.83 -4.40 11.40
CA LEU A 17 0.33 -3.18 10.79
C LEU A 17 -0.59 -3.48 9.60
N GLN A 18 -0.22 -4.42 8.72
CA GLN A 18 -1.06 -4.85 7.60
C GLN A 18 -2.43 -5.36 8.07
N LYS A 19 -2.49 -6.19 9.11
CA LYS A 19 -3.77 -6.70 9.64
C LYS A 19 -4.67 -5.56 10.15
N LEU A 20 -4.09 -4.60 10.86
CA LEU A 20 -4.84 -3.44 11.36
C LEU A 20 -5.32 -2.57 10.21
N LEU A 21 -4.46 -2.31 9.22
CA LEU A 21 -4.80 -1.52 8.05
C LEU A 21 -5.91 -2.19 7.22
N ILE A 22 -5.91 -3.51 7.04
CA ILE A 22 -6.99 -4.25 6.36
C ILE A 22 -8.34 -4.00 7.03
N ARG A 23 -8.37 -4.01 8.36
CA ARG A 23 -9.60 -3.75 9.11
C ARG A 23 -10.09 -2.33 8.86
N VAL A 24 -9.20 -1.35 9.01
CA VAL A 24 -9.53 0.07 8.80
C VAL A 24 -9.95 0.34 7.36
N SER A 25 -9.29 -0.27 6.37
CA SER A 25 -9.66 -0.09 4.95
C SER A 25 -11.02 -0.68 4.63
N ASN A 26 -11.37 -1.82 5.21
CA ASN A 26 -12.69 -2.42 5.01
C ASN A 26 -13.81 -1.54 5.58
N ASP A 27 -13.61 -0.97 6.77
CA ASP A 27 -14.59 -0.07 7.37
C ASP A 27 -14.67 1.25 6.59
N SER A 28 -13.53 1.78 6.16
CA SER A 28 -13.45 2.95 5.27
C SER A 28 -14.20 2.73 3.94
N MET A 29 -13.99 1.58 3.31
CA MET A 29 -14.65 1.23 2.04
C MET A 29 -16.17 1.14 2.20
N ARG A 30 -16.67 0.48 3.25
CA ARG A 30 -18.12 0.43 3.54
C ARG A 30 -18.71 1.82 3.69
N ASN A 31 -18.06 2.66 4.47
CA ASN A 31 -18.48 4.05 4.67
C ASN A 31 -18.39 4.88 3.37
N ALA A 32 -17.51 4.50 2.43
CA ALA A 32 -17.42 5.16 1.12
C ALA A 32 -18.66 4.84 0.28
N VAL A 33 -19.07 3.57 0.25
CA VAL A 33 -20.28 3.12 -0.47
C VAL A 33 -21.51 3.79 0.12
N GLU A 34 -21.68 3.75 1.44
CA GLU A 34 -22.86 4.32 2.11
C GLU A 34 -23.02 5.83 1.88
N GLU A 35 -21.93 6.59 1.83
CA GLU A 35 -21.98 8.02 1.53
C GLU A 35 -22.19 8.31 0.04
N THR A 36 -21.60 7.49 -0.83
CA THR A 36 -21.81 7.62 -2.28
C THR A 36 -23.27 7.33 -2.64
N ASP A 37 -23.87 6.31 -2.03
CA ASP A 37 -25.29 5.95 -2.22
C ASP A 37 -26.25 7.04 -1.69
N LYS A 38 -25.88 7.76 -0.61
CA LYS A 38 -26.68 8.91 -0.12
C LYS A 38 -26.63 10.11 -1.07
N ASN A 39 -25.52 10.28 -1.77
CA ASN A 39 -25.28 11.44 -2.62
C ASN A 39 -25.73 11.23 -4.08
N ASN A 40 -25.87 9.98 -4.54
CA ASN A 40 -26.26 9.64 -5.92
C ASN A 40 -27.66 9.02 -5.99
N ASN A 41 -28.57 9.66 -6.71
CA ASN A 41 -30.00 9.29 -6.71
C ASN A 41 -30.39 8.19 -7.73
N SER A 42 -29.44 7.51 -8.39
CA SER A 42 -29.78 6.43 -9.34
C SER A 42 -28.62 5.55 -9.84
N TYR A 43 -27.35 5.99 -9.75
CA TYR A 43 -26.20 5.25 -10.27
C TYR A 43 -25.17 4.92 -9.19
N ARG A 44 -24.81 3.63 -9.09
CA ARG A 44 -23.81 3.08 -8.15
C ARG A 44 -22.43 2.98 -8.80
N TYR A 45 -21.84 4.12 -9.14
CA TYR A 45 -20.44 4.17 -9.57
C TYR A 45 -19.60 4.85 -8.51
N ILE A 46 -18.36 4.40 -8.38
CA ILE A 46 -17.34 5.00 -7.52
C ILE A 46 -16.16 5.33 -8.42
N THR A 47 -15.75 6.59 -8.44
CA THR A 47 -14.52 6.97 -9.13
C THR A 47 -13.36 6.79 -8.16
N ALA A 48 -12.32 6.09 -8.59
CA ALA A 48 -11.18 5.78 -7.74
C ALA A 48 -9.89 6.42 -8.26
N ALA A 49 -9.13 7.04 -7.37
CA ALA A 49 -7.74 7.40 -7.60
C ALA A 49 -6.82 6.35 -6.97
N ILE A 50 -5.80 5.93 -7.71
CA ILE A 50 -4.77 5.01 -7.22
C ILE A 50 -3.48 5.81 -7.09
N ASP A 51 -2.91 5.82 -5.88
CA ASP A 51 -1.64 6.45 -5.60
C ASP A 51 -0.67 5.48 -4.96
N GLY A 52 0.58 5.50 -5.44
CA GLY A 52 1.67 4.66 -4.98
C GLY A 52 2.79 5.50 -4.39
N SER A 53 3.22 5.17 -3.18
CA SER A 53 4.31 5.88 -2.50
C SER A 53 5.35 4.92 -1.95
N TRP A 54 6.61 5.35 -1.99
CA TRP A 54 7.75 4.62 -1.46
C TRP A 54 8.28 5.30 -0.19
N GLN A 55 8.64 4.51 0.83
CA GLN A 55 9.08 5.04 2.13
C GLN A 55 10.26 6.00 2.02
N LYS A 56 11.17 5.78 1.07
CA LYS A 56 12.32 6.64 0.80
C LYS A 56 12.24 7.18 -0.63
N SER A 57 12.62 8.44 -0.80
CA SER A 57 12.76 9.03 -2.13
C SER A 57 13.90 8.36 -2.90
N GLY A 58 13.64 8.03 -4.17
CA GLY A 58 14.61 7.50 -5.12
C GLY A 58 14.67 5.97 -5.21
N HIS A 59 15.64 5.46 -5.98
CA HIS A 59 15.84 4.02 -6.24
C HIS A 59 16.20 3.15 -5.01
N THR A 60 16.35 3.73 -3.82
CA THR A 60 16.82 3.02 -2.62
C THR A 60 15.71 2.53 -1.69
N SER A 61 14.45 2.82 -2.01
CA SER A 61 13.34 2.36 -1.17
C SER A 61 13.11 0.86 -1.30
N LEU A 62 13.00 0.22 -0.13
CA LEU A 62 12.70 -1.20 -0.01
C LEU A 62 11.25 -1.48 0.34
N ASN A 63 10.53 -0.47 0.85
CA ASN A 63 9.13 -0.59 1.27
C ASN A 63 8.30 0.49 0.58
N GLY A 64 7.11 0.12 0.15
CA GLY A 64 6.14 1.02 -0.47
C GLY A 64 4.72 0.68 -0.05
N VAL A 65 3.79 1.50 -0.49
CA VAL A 65 2.36 1.29 -0.34
C VAL A 65 1.67 1.79 -1.60
N VAL A 66 0.67 1.05 -2.05
CA VAL A 66 -0.30 1.50 -3.05
C VAL A 66 -1.63 1.64 -2.34
N SER A 67 -2.37 2.71 -2.61
CA SER A 67 -3.68 2.95 -2.04
C SER A 67 -4.65 3.36 -3.11
N THR A 68 -5.89 2.91 -2.97
CA THR A 68 -7.02 3.26 -3.82
C THR A 68 -7.99 4.09 -2.99
N THR A 69 -8.36 5.27 -3.46
CA THR A 69 -9.20 6.23 -2.74
C THR A 69 -10.41 6.60 -3.61
N CYS A 70 -11.61 6.62 -3.04
CA CYS A 70 -12.82 7.13 -3.67
C CYS A 70 -12.72 8.65 -3.80
N LEU A 71 -12.88 9.18 -5.01
CA LEU A 71 -12.77 10.62 -5.26
C LEU A 71 -13.93 11.41 -4.66
N GLU A 72 -15.12 10.82 -4.64
CA GLU A 72 -16.33 11.47 -4.16
C GLU A 72 -16.33 11.64 -2.63
N THR A 73 -15.86 10.63 -1.90
CA THR A 73 -15.89 10.61 -0.43
C THR A 73 -14.52 10.87 0.21
N GLY A 74 -13.44 10.83 -0.57
CA GLY A 74 -12.06 10.91 -0.08
C GLY A 74 -11.63 9.70 0.76
N LYS A 75 -12.43 8.62 0.81
CA LYS A 75 -12.17 7.45 1.64
C LYS A 75 -11.33 6.40 0.93
N VAL A 76 -10.50 5.70 1.70
CA VAL A 76 -9.71 4.58 1.19
C VAL A 76 -10.63 3.41 0.87
N LEU A 77 -10.55 2.92 -0.36
CA LEU A 77 -11.20 1.71 -0.86
C LEU A 77 -10.30 0.49 -0.64
N GLY A 78 -8.99 0.66 -0.71
CA GLY A 78 -8.05 -0.45 -0.51
C GLY A 78 -6.62 0.03 -0.43
N PHE A 79 -5.74 -0.85 0.02
CA PHE A 79 -4.30 -0.61 -0.02
C PHE A 79 -3.56 -1.94 -0.15
N GLU A 80 -2.33 -1.84 -0.63
CA GLU A 80 -1.37 -2.94 -0.64
C GLU A 80 -0.03 -2.40 -0.17
N CYS A 81 0.55 -3.03 0.85
CA CYS A 81 1.95 -2.77 1.18
C CYS A 81 2.81 -3.45 0.12
N LEU A 82 3.96 -2.88 -0.21
CA LEU A 82 4.95 -3.46 -1.13
C LEU A 82 6.30 -3.58 -0.43
N SER A 83 7.02 -4.67 -0.68
CA SER A 83 8.38 -4.89 -0.21
C SER A 83 9.25 -5.48 -1.32
N LYS A 84 10.42 -4.87 -1.49
CA LYS A 84 11.54 -5.35 -2.32
C LYS A 84 12.57 -6.14 -1.49
N TYR A 85 12.38 -6.18 -0.17
CA TYR A 85 13.32 -6.76 0.77
C TYR A 85 12.76 -8.01 1.43
N CYS A 86 13.61 -9.02 1.53
CA CYS A 86 13.39 -10.19 2.36
C CYS A 86 14.70 -10.54 3.05
N PHE A 87 14.70 -10.54 4.38
CA PHE A 87 15.89 -10.80 5.19
C PHE A 87 16.48 -12.19 4.89
N LYS A 88 15.61 -13.20 4.70
CA LYS A 88 16.02 -14.58 4.39
C LYS A 88 16.66 -14.71 3.01
N CYS A 89 16.12 -14.01 1.99
CA CYS A 89 16.73 -13.97 0.66
C CYS A 89 18.13 -13.35 0.72
N LYS A 90 18.28 -12.24 1.44
CA LYS A 90 19.56 -11.53 1.56
C LYS A 90 20.65 -12.40 2.20
N ASN A 91 20.30 -13.18 3.21
CA ASN A 91 21.25 -14.02 3.94
C ASN A 91 21.45 -15.41 3.34
N ARG A 92 20.95 -15.67 2.12
CA ARG A 92 21.03 -16.96 1.41
C ARG A 92 20.62 -18.16 2.27
N SER A 93 19.77 -17.94 3.26
CA SER A 93 19.40 -18.96 4.22
C SER A 93 18.20 -19.74 3.70
N ASN A 94 18.41 -21.03 3.49
CA ASN A 94 17.44 -22.07 3.17
C ASN A 94 16.77 -21.98 1.78
N LYS A 95 16.93 -23.05 0.98
CA LYS A 95 16.32 -23.18 -0.36
C LYS A 95 14.79 -23.24 -0.30
N ASP A 96 14.22 -23.61 0.86
CA ASP A 96 12.78 -23.74 1.08
C ASP A 96 12.12 -22.50 1.72
N HIS A 97 12.78 -21.34 1.69
CA HIS A 97 12.15 -20.14 2.23
C HIS A 97 11.01 -19.66 1.33
N LYS A 98 9.83 -19.43 1.91
CA LYS A 98 8.77 -18.68 1.24
C LYS A 98 9.17 -17.20 1.21
N CYS A 99 9.46 -16.69 0.02
CA CYS A 99 9.85 -15.30 -0.16
C CYS A 99 8.71 -14.36 0.25
N GLU A 100 9.02 -13.35 1.06
CA GLU A 100 8.07 -12.31 1.49
C GLU A 100 8.20 -11.03 0.66
N LYS A 101 9.16 -10.99 -0.28
CA LYS A 101 9.21 -9.97 -1.32
C LYS A 101 8.02 -10.20 -2.26
N HIS A 102 7.31 -9.14 -2.57
CA HIS A 102 6.07 -9.18 -3.35
C HIS A 102 6.02 -8.13 -4.44
N PHE A 103 7.09 -7.34 -4.60
CA PHE A 103 7.21 -6.39 -5.69
C PHE A 103 8.57 -6.50 -6.38
N GLU A 104 8.56 -6.63 -7.70
CA GLU A 104 9.75 -6.56 -8.56
C GLU A 104 9.57 -5.40 -9.56
N GLY A 105 10.43 -4.39 -9.48
CA GLY A 105 10.31 -3.18 -10.30
C GLY A 105 11.08 -1.98 -9.73
N PHE A 106 11.01 -0.83 -10.39
CA PHE A 106 11.68 0.40 -9.95
C PHE A 106 10.84 1.16 -8.91
N SER A 107 11.48 1.87 -7.98
CA SER A 107 10.77 2.68 -6.95
C SER A 107 10.54 4.13 -7.40
N GLU A 108 10.91 4.45 -8.63
CA GLU A 108 10.83 5.80 -9.20
C GLU A 108 9.78 5.92 -10.31
N GLU A 109 8.89 4.94 -10.46
CA GLU A 109 7.75 5.09 -11.38
C GLU A 109 6.81 6.20 -10.84
N ARG A 110 7.15 7.44 -11.20
CA ARG A 110 6.30 8.61 -11.07
C ARG A 110 5.13 8.39 -12.01
N ASN A 111 4.01 7.93 -11.45
CA ASN A 111 2.67 7.98 -12.02
C ASN A 111 2.59 8.17 -13.54
N ARG A 112 2.53 7.05 -14.26
CA ARG A 112 1.57 6.85 -15.35
C ARG A 112 1.11 5.39 -15.37
N MET A 113 0.43 4.96 -14.30
CA MET A 113 -0.62 3.95 -14.47
C MET A 113 -1.85 4.71 -14.99
N VAL A 114 -1.91 4.89 -16.30
CA VAL A 114 -3.20 5.04 -16.99
C VAL A 114 -3.65 3.61 -17.23
N LEU A 115 -4.67 3.18 -16.50
CA LEU A 115 -5.46 2.01 -16.88
C LEU A 115 -6.56 2.48 -17.84
#